data_AF-A0A917HNY3-F1
#
_entry.id   AF-A0A917HNY3-F1
#
_cell.length_a   1.000
_cell.length_b   1.000
_cell.length_c   1.000
_cell.angle_alpha   90.00
_cell.angle_beta   90.00
_cell.angle_gamma   90.00
#
_symmetry.space_group_name_H-M   'P 1'
#
loop_
_entity.id
_entity.type
_entity.pdbx_description
1 polymer ?
#
loop_
_entity_poly.entity_id
_entity_poly.type
_entity_poly.pdbx_seq_one_letter_code
_entity_poly.pdbx_strand_id
1 'polypeptide(L)'
;MSIEALHTATLYFIEQIERISYEDAVQLTDLREEVLNEIGNRSISADEKQLLHQIGEFDEIIVAKMVEFKDQASQEIQTIAKTRMHKKKYENPYNFEGVFVDQKE
;
A
#
# COMPACT_ATOMS: atom_id res chain seq x y z
N MET A 1 5.90 -10.65 -21.01
CA MET A 1 4.49 -10.38 -20.65
C MET A 1 3.90 -9.45 -21.70
N SER A 2 2.65 -9.61 -22.15
CA SER A 2 2.13 -8.77 -23.25
C SER A 2 1.44 -7.49 -22.76
N ILE A 3 1.41 -6.45 -23.61
CA ILE A 3 0.64 -5.21 -23.38
C ILE A 3 -0.86 -5.51 -23.20
N GLU A 4 -1.36 -6.54 -23.87
CA GLU A 4 -2.75 -7.00 -23.75
C GLU A 4 -3.05 -7.53 -22.34
N ALA A 5 -2.11 -8.25 -21.72
CA ALA A 5 -2.23 -8.72 -20.35
C ALA A 5 -2.28 -7.55 -19.37
N LEU A 6 -1.40 -6.55 -19.54
CA LEU A 6 -1.42 -5.32 -18.75
C LEU A 6 -2.73 -4.55 -18.92
N HIS A 7 -3.23 -4.43 -20.13
CA HIS A 7 -4.51 -3.76 -20.40
C HIS A 7 -5.66 -4.48 -19.70
N THR A 8 -5.72 -5.81 -19.81
CA THR A 8 -6.75 -6.62 -19.14
C THR A 8 -6.67 -6.49 -17.62
N ALA A 9 -5.47 -6.56 -17.04
CA ALA A 9 -5.26 -6.37 -15.61
C ALA A 9 -5.68 -4.96 -15.16
N THR A 10 -5.38 -3.93 -15.97
CA THR A 10 -5.80 -2.55 -15.70
C THR A 10 -7.31 -2.42 -15.69
N LEU A 11 -8.01 -2.99 -16.68
CA LEU A 11 -9.48 -2.95 -16.71
C LEU A 11 -10.11 -3.68 -15.52
N TYR A 12 -9.60 -4.86 -15.17
CA TYR A 12 -10.05 -5.60 -13.99
C TYR A 12 -9.84 -4.80 -12.70
N PHE A 13 -8.68 -4.17 -12.57
CA PHE A 13 -8.35 -3.30 -11.43
C PHE A 13 -9.35 -2.16 -11.29
N ILE A 14 -9.70 -1.50 -12.40
CA ILE A 14 -10.64 -0.38 -12.42
C ILE A 14 -12.07 -0.85 -12.14
N GLU A 15 -12.50 -1.99 -12.68
CA GLU A 15 -13.83 -2.54 -12.43
C GLU A 15 -14.03 -2.88 -10.94
N GLN A 16 -12.98 -3.32 -10.26
CA GLN A 16 -13.01 -3.71 -8.84
C GLN A 16 -12.35 -2.69 -7.91
N ILE A 17 -12.19 -1.44 -8.34
CA ILE A 17 -11.37 -0.41 -7.65
C ILE A 17 -11.71 -0.22 -6.16
N GLU A 18 -12.98 -0.39 -5.79
CA GLU A 18 -13.46 -0.26 -4.41
C GLU A 18 -13.15 -1.48 -3.53
N ARG A 19 -12.90 -2.64 -4.14
CA ARG A 19 -12.71 -3.93 -3.46
C ARG A 19 -11.30 -4.48 -3.61
N ILE A 20 -10.46 -3.77 -4.36
CA ILE A 20 -9.10 -4.20 -4.65
C ILE A 20 -8.24 -4.17 -3.39
N SER A 21 -7.38 -5.16 -3.24
CA SER A 21 -6.41 -5.19 -2.16
C SER A 21 -5.16 -4.37 -2.49
N TYR A 22 -4.34 -4.10 -1.48
CA TYR A 22 -3.03 -3.49 -1.69
C TYR A 22 -2.13 -4.43 -2.52
N GLU A 23 -2.20 -5.73 -2.27
CA GLU A 23 -1.44 -6.75 -2.98
C GLU A 23 -1.76 -6.75 -4.49
N ASP A 24 -3.02 -6.59 -4.86
CA ASP A 24 -3.44 -6.47 -6.25
C ASP A 24 -2.85 -5.21 -6.92
N ALA A 25 -2.78 -4.09 -6.19
CA ALA A 25 -2.16 -2.86 -6.69
C ALA A 25 -0.66 -2.99 -6.90
N VAL A 26 0.02 -3.74 -6.02
CA VAL A 26 1.44 -4.09 -6.20
C VAL A 26 1.60 -4.97 -7.44
N GLN A 27 0.79 -6.02 -7.60
CA GLN A 27 0.87 -6.90 -8.77
C GLN A 27 0.66 -6.16 -10.10
N LEU A 28 -0.29 -5.22 -10.14
CA LEU A 28 -0.49 -4.38 -11.34
C LEU A 28 0.74 -3.50 -11.62
N THR A 29 1.38 -2.98 -10.58
CA THR A 29 2.58 -2.14 -10.69
C THR A 29 3.78 -2.95 -11.18
N ASP A 30 3.98 -4.16 -10.63
CA ASP A 30 5.03 -5.07 -11.07
C ASP A 30 4.84 -5.47 -12.55
N LEU A 31 3.61 -5.79 -12.94
CA LEU A 31 3.26 -6.09 -14.33
C LEU A 31 3.53 -4.90 -15.26
N ARG A 32 3.25 -3.67 -14.81
CA ARG A 32 3.62 -2.46 -15.56
C ARG A 32 5.12 -2.37 -15.78
N GLU A 33 5.91 -2.56 -14.73
CA GLU A 33 7.36 -2.46 -14.82
C GLU A 33 7.94 -3.51 -15.78
N GLU A 34 7.49 -4.76 -15.68
CA GLU A 34 7.89 -5.82 -16.59
C GLU A 34 7.57 -5.48 -18.05
N VAL A 35 6.35 -5.02 -18.33
CA VAL A 35 5.91 -4.66 -19.68
C VAL A 35 6.69 -3.45 -20.21
N LEU A 36 6.95 -2.43 -19.39
CA LEU A 36 7.75 -1.26 -19.79
C LEU A 36 9.20 -1.66 -20.13
N ASN A 37 9.78 -2.55 -19.33
CA ASN A 37 11.13 -3.08 -19.58
C ASN A 37 11.21 -3.89 -20.89
N GLU A 38 10.16 -4.63 -21.24
CA GLU A 38 10.10 -5.36 -22.52
C GLU A 38 9.93 -4.42 -23.72
N ILE A 39 9.08 -3.40 -23.56
CA ILE A 39 8.79 -2.43 -24.62
C ILE A 39 10.02 -1.59 -24.99
N GLY A 40 10.84 -1.19 -24.02
CA GLY A 40 12.05 -0.42 -24.26
C GLY A 40 13.04 -1.06 -25.25
N ASN A 41 12.91 -2.37 -25.47
CA ASN A 41 13.80 -3.17 -26.32
C ASN A 41 13.22 -3.53 -27.70
N ARG A 42 12.02 -3.06 -28.06
CA ARG A 42 11.39 -3.41 -29.35
C ARG A 42 10.51 -2.30 -29.93
N SER A 43 10.18 -2.43 -31.21
CA SER A 43 9.12 -1.63 -31.82
C SER A 43 7.73 -2.06 -31.35
N ILE A 44 6.85 -1.08 -31.17
CA ILE A 44 5.45 -1.26 -30.73
C ILE A 44 4.51 -1.07 -31.93
N SER A 45 3.52 -1.94 -32.08
CA SER A 45 2.50 -1.82 -33.13
C SER A 45 1.53 -0.66 -32.87
N ALA A 46 0.72 -0.30 -33.87
CA ALA A 46 -0.31 0.73 -33.70
C ALA A 46 -1.38 0.30 -32.67
N ASP A 47 -1.80 -0.97 -32.71
CA ASP A 47 -2.79 -1.53 -31.79
C ASP A 47 -2.27 -1.54 -30.35
N GLU A 48 -1.01 -1.92 -30.16
CA GLU A 48 -0.35 -1.90 -28.85
C GLU A 48 -0.23 -0.47 -28.29
N LYS A 49 0.03 0.53 -29.14
CA LYS A 49 0.03 1.94 -28.73
C LYS A 49 -1.36 2.40 -28.28
N GLN A 50 -2.41 1.94 -28.95
CA GLN A 50 -3.78 2.25 -28.55
C GLN A 50 -4.11 1.64 -27.18
N LEU A 51 -3.70 0.40 -26.92
CA LEU A 51 -3.87 -0.24 -25.60
C LEU A 51 -3.11 0.52 -24.51
N LEU A 52 -1.87 0.93 -24.77
CA LEU A 52 -1.09 1.75 -23.83
C LEU A 52 -1.75 3.11 -23.55
N HIS A 53 -2.37 3.71 -24.56
CA HIS A 53 -3.12 4.95 -24.38
C HIS A 53 -4.32 4.74 -23.45
N GLN A 54 -5.11 3.70 -23.68
CA GLN A 54 -6.26 3.34 -22.83
C GLN A 54 -5.82 3.02 -21.39
N ILE A 55 -4.70 2.31 -21.21
CA ILE A 55 -4.11 2.08 -19.89
C ILE A 55 -3.81 3.41 -19.18
N GLY A 56 -3.23 4.38 -19.90
CA GLY A 56 -2.86 5.69 -19.37
C GLY A 56 -4.06 6.56 -18.98
N GLU A 57 -5.24 6.37 -19.58
CA GLU A 57 -6.47 7.09 -19.20
C GLU A 57 -6.90 6.79 -17.75
N PHE A 58 -6.45 5.68 -17.18
CA PHE A 58 -6.79 5.27 -15.83
C PHE A 58 -5.71 5.60 -14.79
N ASP A 59 -4.59 6.21 -15.18
CA ASP A 59 -3.44 6.47 -14.29
C ASP A 59 -3.83 7.28 -13.05
N GLU A 60 -4.61 8.34 -13.24
CA GLU A 60 -5.03 9.20 -12.11
C GLU A 60 -5.87 8.44 -11.09
N ILE A 61 -6.74 7.54 -11.55
CA ILE A 61 -7.61 6.72 -10.69
C ILE A 61 -6.77 5.71 -9.91
N ILE A 62 -5.81 5.06 -10.57
CA ILE A 62 -4.91 4.09 -9.93
C ILE A 62 -4.06 4.79 -8.87
N VAL A 63 -3.47 5.94 -9.20
CA VAL A 63 -2.67 6.75 -8.26
C VAL A 63 -3.53 7.17 -7.06
N ALA A 64 -4.76 7.65 -7.29
CA ALA A 64 -5.65 8.02 -6.20
C ALA A 64 -5.90 6.84 -5.24
N LYS A 65 -6.11 5.62 -5.77
CA LYS A 65 -6.29 4.43 -4.94
C LYS A 65 -5.03 4.08 -4.14
N MET A 66 -3.85 4.20 -4.73
CA MET A 66 -2.58 3.98 -4.02
C MET A 66 -2.35 5.01 -2.91
N VAL A 67 -2.76 6.26 -3.12
CA VAL A 67 -2.73 7.30 -2.08
C VAL A 67 -3.68 6.95 -0.94
N GLU A 68 -4.89 6.45 -1.25
CA GLU A 68 -5.84 5.98 -0.23
C GLU A 68 -5.21 4.88 0.65
N PHE A 69 -4.57 3.87 0.06
CA PHE A 69 -3.88 2.82 0.81
C PHE A 69 -2.77 3.37 1.70
N LYS A 70 -1.97 4.30 1.18
CA LYS A 70 -0.91 4.97 1.96
C LYS A 70 -1.49 5.72 3.15
N ASP A 71 -2.60 6.42 2.96
CA ASP A 71 -3.23 7.22 4.02
C ASP A 71 -3.85 6.32 5.09
N GLN A 72 -4.51 5.23 4.69
CA GLN A 72 -5.01 4.19 5.60
C GLN A 72 -3.88 3.60 6.45
N ALA A 73 -2.80 3.14 5.83
CA ALA A 73 -1.64 2.60 6.55
C ALA A 73 -1.03 3.62 7.52
N SER A 74 -0.94 4.89 7.11
CA SER A 74 -0.43 5.96 7.96
C SER A 74 -1.31 6.17 9.21
N GLN A 75 -2.63 6.13 9.06
CA GLN A 75 -3.56 6.25 10.18
C GLN A 75 -3.49 5.05 11.14
N GLU A 76 -3.36 3.83 10.60
CA GLU A 76 -3.20 2.62 11.41
C GLU A 76 -1.91 2.63 12.23
N ILE A 77 -0.79 3.04 11.63
CA ILE A 77 0.50 3.18 12.34
C ILE A 77 0.39 4.18 13.50
N GLN A 78 -0.26 5.33 13.27
CA GLN A 78 -0.50 6.32 14.34
C GLN A 78 -1.36 5.74 15.46
N THR A 79 -2.36 4.94 15.13
CA THR A 79 -3.25 4.28 16.10
C THR A 79 -2.48 3.26 16.95
N ILE A 80 -1.62 2.46 16.32
CA ILE A 80 -0.72 1.53 17.01
C ILE A 80 0.22 2.29 17.95
N ALA A 81 0.82 3.39 17.50
CA ALA A 81 1.72 4.21 18.31
C ALA A 81 1.00 4.80 19.54
N LYS A 82 -0.20 5.37 19.37
CA LYS A 82 -1.04 5.86 20.47
C LYS A 82 -1.36 4.74 21.46
N THR A 83 -1.76 3.57 20.95
CA THR A 83 -2.12 2.42 21.79
C THR A 83 -0.92 1.93 22.62
N ARG A 84 0.27 1.86 22.02
CA ARG A 84 1.52 1.53 22.74
C ARG A 84 1.84 2.57 23.82
N MET A 85 1.65 3.86 23.54
CA MET A 85 1.84 4.94 24.52
C MET A 85 0.84 4.83 25.69
N HIS A 86 -0.43 4.54 25.41
CA HIS A 86 -1.43 4.31 26.46
C HIS A 86 -1.08 3.09 27.30
N LYS A 87 -0.73 1.95 26.68
CA LYS A 87 -0.29 0.74 27.41
C LYS A 87 0.92 1.04 28.32
N LYS A 88 1.94 1.74 27.82
CA LYS A 88 3.11 2.14 28.62
C LYS A 88 2.77 3.06 29.81
N LYS A 89 1.75 3.92 29.68
CA LYS A 89 1.29 4.78 30.79
C LYS A 89 0.50 4.02 31.85
N TYR A 90 -0.32 3.05 31.44
CA TYR A 90 -1.12 2.23 32.36
C TYR A 90 -0.34 1.05 32.97
N GLU A 91 0.68 0.53 32.29
CA GLU A 91 1.63 -0.48 32.78
C GLU A 91 2.74 0.12 33.67
N ASN A 92 2.66 1.41 34.02
CA ASN A 92 3.52 2.02 35.03
C ASN A 92 2.83 2.20 36.42
N PRO A 93 2.30 1.15 37.08
CA PRO A 93 1.91 1.23 38.49
C PRO A 93 3.04 0.82 39.46
N TYR A 94 4.29 0.68 39.01
CA TYR A 94 5.40 0.14 39.83
C TYR A 94 6.64 1.05 39.96
N ASN A 95 6.46 2.38 39.93
CA ASN A 95 7.33 3.23 40.75
C ASN A 95 6.74 3.31 42.15
N PHE A 96 6.83 2.19 42.87
CA PHE A 96 6.57 2.09 44.29
C PHE A 96 7.75 2.75 45.01
N GLU A 97 7.70 4.08 45.16
CA GLU A 97 8.45 4.79 46.21
C GLU A 97 7.86 4.36 47.58
N GLY A 98 8.10 3.11 47.95
CA GLY A 98 7.75 2.54 49.24
C GLY A 98 9.04 2.20 49.96
N VAL A 99 9.62 3.21 50.59
CA VAL A 99 10.64 3.03 51.63
C VAL A 99 9.97 2.27 52.78
N PHE A 100 10.20 0.96 52.85
CA PHE A 100 9.94 0.16 54.05
C PHE A 100 11.26 -0.48 54.46
N VAL A 101 12.01 0.26 55.27
CA VAL A 101 13.16 -0.26 56.02
C VAL A 101 12.60 -0.88 57.30
N ASP A 102 12.70 -2.21 57.41
CA ASP A 102 12.42 -2.95 58.64
C ASP A 102 13.51 -2.62 59.69
N GLN A 103 13.16 -1.87 60.72
CA GLN A 103 13.95 -1.79 61.95
C GLN A 103 13.26 -2.69 62.99
N LYS A 104 13.91 -3.81 63.31
CA LYS A 104 13.63 -4.59 64.53
C LYS A 104 14.71 -4.28 65.57
N GLU A 105 14.26 -3.80 66.72
CA GLU A 105 14.95 -3.93 68.02
C GLU A 105 14.80 -5.36 68.57
#